data_AF-A0A3A8RCM5-F1
#
_entry.id   AF-A0A3A8RCM5-F1
#
_cell.length_a   1.000
_cell.length_b   1.000
_cell.length_c   1.000
_cell.angle_alpha   90.00
_cell.angle_beta   90.00
_cell.angle_gamma   90.00
#
_symmetry.space_group_name_H-M   'P 1'
#
loop_
_entity.id
_entity.type
_entity.pdbx_description
1 polymer ?
#
loop_
_entity_poly.entity_id
_entity_poly.type
_entity_poly.pdbx_seq_one_letter_code
_entity_poly.pdbx_strand_id
1 'polypeptide(L)'
;MVPRELPQDHFCPWREEAEELKERLTSLEAKMATLERHVFGRRAEKLPPVATQLRKDADSTAARAEAAKKKRQERATRKAEEAPAREIRHAVPPDERHCPACGSEDLKPLGQGRTSVVYEYVPARFEKQVHVQEVL
;
A
#
# COMPACT_ATOMS: atom_id res chain seq x y z
N MET A 1 -58.99 9.83 -47.99
CA MET A 1 -59.58 10.93 -47.18
C MET A 1 -59.16 12.23 -47.83
N VAL A 2 -60.09 12.95 -48.43
CA VAL A 2 -59.81 14.22 -49.13
C VAL A 2 -59.56 15.30 -48.08
N PRO A 3 -58.46 16.07 -48.14
CA PRO A 3 -58.29 17.22 -47.26
C PRO A 3 -59.39 18.23 -47.57
N ARG A 4 -60.23 18.55 -46.58
CA ARG A 4 -61.18 19.67 -46.69
C ARG A 4 -60.35 20.95 -46.71
N GLU A 5 -60.17 21.54 -47.89
CA GLU A 5 -59.61 22.87 -48.01
C GLU A 5 -60.59 23.87 -47.40
N LEU A 6 -60.24 24.40 -46.23
CA LEU A 6 -60.97 25.47 -45.57
C LEU A 6 -60.59 26.81 -46.22
N PRO A 7 -61.53 27.76 -46.37
CA PRO A 7 -61.24 29.11 -46.87
C PRO A 7 -60.07 29.76 -46.12
N GLN A 8 -59.18 30.45 -46.83
CA GLN A 8 -57.94 31.02 -46.28
C GLN A 8 -58.19 32.04 -45.14
N ASP A 9 -59.38 32.63 -45.08
CA ASP A 9 -59.80 33.61 -44.07
C ASP A 9 -60.65 33.03 -42.93
N HIS A 10 -60.66 31.70 -42.74
CA HIS A 10 -61.38 31.09 -41.62
C HIS A 10 -60.61 31.27 -40.31
N PHE A 11 -61.06 32.23 -39.49
CA PHE A 11 -60.65 32.36 -38.09
C PHE A 11 -61.10 31.12 -37.31
N CYS A 12 -60.13 30.26 -36.96
CA CYS A 12 -60.37 29.06 -36.16
C CYS A 12 -59.79 29.30 -34.77
N PRO A 13 -60.62 29.58 -33.74
CA PRO A 13 -60.14 29.78 -32.37
C PRO A 13 -59.27 28.61 -31.86
N TRP A 14 -59.61 27.39 -32.29
CA TRP A 14 -58.85 26.19 -31.96
C TRP A 14 -57.43 26.16 -32.53
N ARG A 15 -57.18 26.86 -33.66
CA ARG A 15 -55.83 26.98 -34.23
C ARG A 15 -54.95 27.84 -33.32
N GLU A 16 -55.47 28.98 -32.86
CA GLU A 16 -54.73 29.88 -31.97
C GLU A 16 -54.46 29.19 -30.62
N GLU A 17 -55.44 28.52 -30.04
CA GLU A 17 -55.26 27.75 -28.81
C GLU A 17 -54.23 26.62 -28.98
N ALA A 18 -54.24 25.92 -30.12
CA ALA A 18 -53.27 24.87 -30.41
C ALA A 18 -51.85 25.44 -30.59
N GLU A 19 -51.71 26.63 -31.19
CA GLU A 19 -50.44 27.34 -31.33
C GLU A 19 -49.92 27.79 -29.96
N GLU A 20 -50.76 28.39 -29.11
CA GLU A 20 -50.39 28.76 -27.74
C GLU A 20 -49.95 27.55 -26.90
N LEU A 21 -50.68 26.43 -27.00
CA LEU A 21 -50.32 25.20 -26.29
C LEU A 21 -48.99 24.63 -26.78
N LYS A 22 -48.72 24.70 -28.10
CA LYS A 22 -47.45 24.28 -28.68
C LYS A 22 -46.29 25.15 -28.19
N GLU A 23 -46.48 26.45 -28.10
CA GLU A 23 -45.47 27.36 -27.51
C GLU A 23 -45.21 27.05 -26.04
N ARG A 24 -46.25 26.79 -25.26
CA ARG A 24 -46.11 26.39 -23.85
C ARG A 24 -45.37 25.07 -23.70
N LEU A 25 -45.69 24.08 -24.53
CA LEU A 25 -45.02 22.77 -24.51
C LEU A 25 -43.53 22.91 -24.86
N THR A 26 -43.19 23.60 -25.95
CA THR A 26 -41.79 23.82 -26.34
C THR A 26 -41.00 24.58 -25.27
N SER A 27 -41.62 25.57 -24.60
CA SER A 27 -41.03 26.27 -23.47
C SER A 27 -40.77 25.34 -22.28
N LEU A 28 -41.72 24.47 -21.96
CA LEU A 28 -41.57 23.50 -20.87
C LEU A 28 -40.50 22.45 -21.18
N GLU A 29 -40.48 21.91 -22.40
CA GLU A 29 -39.46 20.96 -22.85
C GLU A 29 -38.05 21.57 -22.77
N ALA A 30 -37.88 22.82 -23.21
CA ALA A 30 -36.61 23.53 -23.10
C ALA A 30 -36.16 23.74 -21.65
N LYS A 31 -37.10 24.04 -20.74
CA LYS A 31 -36.82 24.17 -19.30
C LYS A 31 -36.44 22.83 -18.68
N MET A 32 -37.13 21.75 -19.02
CA MET A 32 -36.82 20.40 -18.56
C MET A 32 -35.42 19.97 -19.01
N ALA A 33 -35.11 20.14 -20.31
CA ALA A 33 -33.78 19.83 -20.84
C ALA A 33 -32.66 20.66 -20.19
N THR A 34 -32.96 21.87 -19.74
CA THR A 34 -32.01 22.72 -19.00
C THR A 34 -31.80 22.22 -17.58
N LEU A 35 -32.87 21.87 -16.86
CA LEU A 35 -32.80 21.31 -15.51
C LEU A 35 -32.09 19.95 -15.50
N GLU A 36 -32.40 19.07 -16.45
CA GLU A 36 -31.75 17.77 -16.58
C GLU A 36 -30.23 17.92 -16.77
N ARG A 37 -29.80 18.85 -17.63
CA ARG A 37 -28.37 19.17 -17.79
C ARG A 37 -27.76 19.77 -16.52
N HIS A 38 -28.48 20.60 -15.78
CA HIS A 38 -27.96 21.18 -14.53
C HIS A 38 -27.82 20.18 -13.38
N VAL A 39 -28.79 19.26 -13.26
CA VAL A 39 -28.87 18.29 -12.15
C VAL A 39 -28.04 17.04 -12.44
N PHE A 40 -28.19 16.47 -13.63
CA PHE A 40 -27.58 15.20 -14.01
C PHE A 40 -26.40 15.36 -14.97
N GLY A 41 -26.20 16.54 -15.55
CA GLY A 41 -25.04 16.80 -16.40
C GLY A 41 -23.72 16.69 -15.63
N ARG A 42 -22.70 16.20 -16.31
CA ARG A 42 -21.33 16.15 -15.78
C ARG A 42 -20.83 17.58 -15.57
N ARG A 43 -20.83 18.04 -14.32
CA ARG A 43 -20.15 19.29 -13.95
C ARG A 43 -18.64 19.01 -13.90
N ALA A 44 -17.89 19.63 -14.82
CA ALA A 44 -16.42 19.51 -14.86
C ALA A 44 -15.75 20.00 -13.55
N GLU A 45 -16.43 20.86 -12.79
CA GLU A 45 -15.98 21.39 -11.51
C GLU A 45 -16.32 20.51 -10.30
N LYS A 46 -17.07 19.41 -10.48
CA LYS A 46 -17.45 18.56 -9.35
C LYS A 46 -16.24 17.76 -8.88
N LEU A 47 -15.59 18.28 -7.84
CA LEU A 47 -14.49 17.61 -7.18
C LEU A 47 -14.95 16.25 -6.61
N PRO A 48 -14.09 15.22 -6.67
CA PRO A 48 -14.35 13.96 -5.99
C PRO A 48 -14.61 14.20 -4.49
N PRO A 49 -15.44 13.37 -3.84
CA PRO A 49 -15.63 13.46 -2.40
C PRO A 49 -14.29 13.35 -1.65
N VAL A 50 -14.10 14.21 -0.65
CA VAL A 50 -12.86 14.29 0.16
C VAL A 50 -12.49 12.92 0.74
N ALA A 51 -13.47 12.14 1.22
CA ALA A 51 -13.24 10.79 1.75
C ALA A 51 -12.59 9.84 0.72
N THR A 52 -12.93 9.97 -0.56
CA THR A 52 -12.33 9.16 -1.63
C THR A 52 -10.89 9.57 -1.91
N GLN A 53 -10.58 10.87 -1.83
CA GLN A 53 -9.21 11.37 -2.00
C GLN A 53 -8.32 10.94 -0.83
N LEU A 54 -8.77 11.15 0.40
CA LEU A 54 -8.03 10.75 1.61
C LEU A 54 -7.72 9.25 1.65
N ARG A 55 -8.65 8.40 1.18
CA ARG A 55 -8.40 6.95 1.08
C ARG A 55 -7.32 6.61 0.06
N LYS A 56 -7.35 7.21 -1.13
CA LYS A 56 -6.32 7.00 -2.16
C LYS A 56 -4.94 7.40 -1.65
N ASP A 57 -4.86 8.53 -0.95
CA ASP A 57 -3.60 8.99 -0.36
C ASP A 57 -3.13 8.02 0.71
N ALA A 58 -4.01 7.57 1.60
CA ALA A 58 -3.70 6.57 2.63
C ALA A 58 -3.13 5.27 2.03
N ASP A 59 -3.79 4.71 1.01
CA ASP A 59 -3.33 3.48 0.34
C ASP A 59 -1.94 3.68 -0.30
N SER A 60 -1.71 4.84 -0.94
CA SER A 60 -0.41 5.18 -1.52
C SER A 60 0.69 5.33 -0.46
N THR A 61 0.35 5.90 0.71
CA THR A 61 1.30 6.07 1.82
C THR A 61 1.66 4.74 2.47
N ALA A 62 0.67 3.85 2.65
CA ALA A 62 0.88 2.51 3.19
C ALA A 62 1.78 1.67 2.27
N ALA A 63 1.52 1.68 0.95
CA ALA A 63 2.37 1.00 -0.03
C ALA A 63 3.82 1.53 0.00
N ARG A 64 4.00 2.85 0.12
CA ARG A 64 5.33 3.46 0.24
C ARG A 64 6.04 3.08 1.55
N ALA A 65 5.30 3.00 2.66
CA ALA A 65 5.83 2.61 3.95
C ALA A 65 6.31 1.14 3.95
N GLU A 66 5.51 0.23 3.40
CA GLU A 66 5.89 -1.19 3.26
C GLU A 66 7.10 -1.37 2.34
N ALA A 67 7.15 -0.66 1.20
CA ALA A 67 8.32 -0.67 0.33
C ALA A 67 9.58 -0.16 1.05
N ALA A 68 9.46 0.90 1.86
CA ALA A 68 10.57 1.41 2.67
C ALA A 68 11.01 0.40 3.74
N LYS A 69 10.08 -0.31 4.38
CA LYS A 69 10.37 -1.36 5.37
C LYS A 69 11.12 -2.53 4.72
N LYS A 70 10.64 -3.03 3.57
CA LYS A 70 11.31 -4.09 2.81
C LYS A 70 12.74 -3.68 2.42
N LYS A 71 12.91 -2.46 1.90
CA LYS A 71 14.24 -1.93 1.53
C LYS A 71 15.19 -1.82 2.74
N ARG A 72 14.68 -1.48 3.93
CA ARG A 72 15.49 -1.47 5.17
C ARG A 72 15.90 -2.89 5.57
N GLN A 73 15.00 -3.87 5.47
CA GLN A 73 15.29 -5.27 5.76
C GLN A 73 16.37 -5.82 4.82
N GLU A 74 16.23 -5.61 3.51
CA GLU A 74 17.22 -6.05 2.50
C GLU A 74 18.61 -5.43 2.74
N ARG A 75 18.67 -4.17 3.19
CA ARG A 75 19.93 -3.52 3.55
C ARG A 75 20.55 -4.12 4.80
N ALA A 76 19.73 -4.47 5.79
CA ALA A 76 20.19 -5.07 7.04
C ALA A 76 20.71 -6.49 6.81
N THR A 77 20.00 -7.31 6.01
CA THR A 77 20.46 -8.66 5.65
C THR A 77 21.77 -8.60 4.88
N ARG A 78 21.85 -7.74 3.86
CA ARG A 78 23.09 -7.55 3.09
C ARG A 78 24.26 -7.12 3.99
N LYS A 79 24.04 -6.16 4.89
CA LYS A 79 25.08 -5.71 5.83
C LYS A 79 25.54 -6.83 6.77
N ALA A 80 24.65 -7.73 7.17
CA ALA A 80 24.99 -8.86 8.03
C ALA A 80 25.75 -9.97 7.26
N GLU A 81 25.44 -10.19 5.98
CA GLU A 81 26.14 -11.13 5.11
C GLU A 81 27.53 -10.63 4.70
N GLU A 82 27.66 -9.35 4.41
CA GLU A 82 28.92 -8.70 4.03
C GLU A 82 29.85 -8.43 5.22
N ALA A 83 29.34 -8.53 6.46
CA ALA A 83 30.15 -8.28 7.65
C ALA A 83 31.24 -9.34 7.80
N PRO A 84 32.53 -8.96 7.92
CA PRO A 84 33.59 -9.92 8.17
C PRO A 84 33.30 -10.70 9.45
N ALA A 85 33.40 -12.03 9.34
CA ALA A 85 33.19 -12.95 10.44
C ALA A 85 34.53 -13.27 11.12
N ARG A 86 34.61 -13.03 12.44
CA ARG A 86 35.74 -13.43 13.28
C ARG A 86 35.28 -14.52 14.24
N GLU A 87 35.92 -15.68 14.17
CA GLU A 87 35.67 -16.78 15.11
C GLU A 87 36.57 -16.60 16.35
N ILE A 88 35.98 -16.67 17.54
CA ILE A 88 36.68 -16.59 18.83
C ILE A 88 36.38 -17.88 19.58
N ARG A 89 37.39 -18.71 19.76
CA ARG A 89 37.26 -19.99 20.47
C ARG A 89 37.61 -19.82 21.95
N HIS A 90 36.68 -20.20 22.81
CA HIS A 90 36.85 -20.27 24.26
C HIS A 90 37.05 -21.73 24.65
N ALA A 91 38.31 -22.11 24.87
CA ALA A 91 38.66 -23.43 25.38
C ALA A 91 38.31 -23.53 26.87
N VAL A 92 37.89 -24.70 27.34
CA VAL A 92 37.67 -24.94 28.77
C VAL A 92 39.03 -24.87 29.48
N PRO A 93 39.22 -24.04 30.52
CA PRO A 93 40.46 -23.99 31.28
C PRO A 93 40.82 -25.36 31.86
N PRO A 94 42.12 -25.72 31.95
CA PRO A 94 42.55 -27.05 32.39
C PRO A 94 42.03 -27.42 33.79
N ASP A 95 41.88 -26.45 34.69
CA ASP A 95 41.37 -26.64 36.05
C ASP A 95 39.88 -27.02 36.10
N GLU A 96 39.15 -26.81 35.01
CA GLU A 96 37.73 -27.14 34.86
C GLU A 96 37.51 -28.37 33.97
N ARG A 97 38.58 -28.98 33.43
CA ARG A 97 38.50 -30.16 32.54
C ARG A 97 38.42 -31.47 33.30
N HIS A 98 37.52 -31.57 34.28
CA HIS A 98 37.37 -32.76 35.10
C HIS A 98 35.97 -33.31 35.01
N CYS A 99 35.86 -34.63 34.82
CA CYS A 99 34.55 -35.27 34.88
C CYS A 99 34.00 -35.21 36.31
N PRO A 100 32.81 -34.65 36.56
CA PRO A 100 32.22 -34.61 37.90
C PRO A 100 31.83 -36.01 38.42
N ALA A 101 31.77 -37.03 37.55
CA ALA A 101 31.40 -38.40 37.92
C ALA A 101 32.61 -39.31 38.19
N CYS A 102 33.71 -39.17 37.44
CA CYS A 102 34.87 -40.07 37.54
C CYS A 102 36.23 -39.38 37.70
N GLY A 103 36.28 -38.04 37.67
CA GLY A 103 37.52 -37.27 37.87
C GLY A 103 38.54 -37.34 36.72
N SER A 104 38.18 -37.93 35.58
CA SER A 104 39.08 -38.02 34.42
C SER A 104 39.37 -36.65 33.81
N GLU A 105 40.63 -36.41 33.45
CA GLU A 105 41.11 -35.19 32.76
C GLU A 105 41.16 -35.34 31.23
N ASP A 106 41.12 -36.58 30.73
CA ASP A 106 41.15 -36.89 29.30
C ASP A 106 39.74 -36.86 28.69
N LEU A 107 39.15 -35.65 28.65
CA LEU A 107 37.84 -35.40 28.08
C LEU A 107 37.95 -35.02 26.60
N LYS A 108 37.14 -35.65 25.75
CA LYS A 108 37.07 -35.33 24.31
C LYS A 108 36.01 -34.26 24.06
N PRO A 109 36.30 -33.24 23.24
CA PRO A 109 35.31 -32.22 22.93
C PRO A 109 34.10 -32.82 22.21
N LEU A 110 32.91 -32.48 22.70
CA LEU A 110 31.63 -32.89 22.15
C LEU A 110 31.15 -31.91 21.07
N GLY A 111 31.38 -32.28 19.81
CA GLY A 111 30.88 -31.56 18.65
C GLY A 111 31.56 -30.21 18.42
N GLN A 112 30.83 -29.25 17.85
CA GLN A 112 31.34 -27.92 17.49
C GLN A 112 31.29 -26.91 18.66
N GLY A 113 30.86 -27.34 19.84
CA GLY A 113 30.68 -26.46 20.99
C GLY A 113 29.41 -25.60 20.93
N ARG A 114 29.22 -24.76 21.94
CA ARG A 114 28.11 -23.80 22.00
C ARG A 114 28.49 -22.51 21.28
N THR A 115 27.70 -22.11 20.30
CA THR A 115 27.93 -20.90 19.50
C THR A 115 27.05 -19.75 19.98
N SER A 116 27.65 -18.57 20.14
CA SER A 116 26.94 -17.31 20.30
C SER A 116 27.48 -16.27 19.32
N VAL A 117 26.61 -15.39 18.82
CA VAL A 117 26.96 -14.40 17.81
C VAL A 117 26.81 -13.00 18.41
N VAL A 118 27.89 -12.23 18.38
CA VAL A 118 27.94 -10.84 18.81
C VAL A 118 28.26 -9.98 17.60
N TYR A 119 27.55 -8.86 17.46
CA TYR A 119 27.83 -7.89 16.42
C TYR A 119 28.47 -6.65 17.05
N GLU A 120 29.71 -6.36 16.68
CA GLU A 120 30.47 -5.24 17.22
C GLU A 120 30.74 -4.19 16.13
N TYR A 121 30.58 -2.92 16.49
CA TYR A 121 30.96 -1.80 15.64
C TYR A 121 32.41 -1.42 15.91
N VAL A 122 33.31 -1.88 15.06
CA VAL A 122 34.73 -1.53 15.07
C VAL A 122 34.89 -0.27 14.21
N PRO A 123 35.78 0.68 14.55
CA PRO A 123 36.02 1.85 13.71
C PRO A 123 36.20 1.44 12.23
N ALA A 124 35.37 2.02 11.36
CA ALA A 124 35.27 1.76 9.92
C ALA A 124 34.54 0.47 9.45
N ARG A 125 34.12 -0.47 10.31
CA ARG A 125 33.37 -1.67 9.87
C ARG A 125 32.46 -2.30 10.91
N PHE A 126 31.48 -3.07 10.45
CA PHE A 126 30.66 -3.92 11.32
C PHE A 126 31.25 -5.33 11.31
N GLU A 127 31.61 -5.86 12.47
CA GLU A 127 32.26 -7.17 12.59
C GLU A 127 31.30 -8.15 13.27
N LYS A 128 31.16 -9.34 12.67
CA LYS A 128 30.38 -10.44 13.25
C LYS A 128 31.33 -11.35 14.02
N GLN A 129 31.27 -11.31 15.34
CA GLN A 129 32.05 -12.19 16.20
C GLN A 129 31.25 -13.46 16.53
N VAL A 130 31.78 -14.61 16.15
CA VAL A 130 31.20 -15.92 16.46
C VAL A 130 32.01 -16.52 17.60
N HIS A 131 31.47 -16.49 18.81
CA HIS A 131 32.09 -17.10 19.97
C HIS A 131 31.71 -18.58 20.04
N VAL A 132 32.72 -19.44 20.05
CA VAL A 132 32.57 -20.90 20.13
C VAL A 132 33.12 -21.33 21.48
N GLN A 133 32.23 -21.74 22.39
CA GLN A 133 32.61 -22.32 23.68
C GLN A 133 32.77 -23.83 23.53
N GLU A 134 33.97 -24.33 23.87
CA GLU A 134 34.25 -25.77 23.92
C GLU A 134 33.33 -26.45 24.93
N VAL A 135 32.84 -27.64 24.58
CA VAL A 135 32.03 -28.49 25.45
C VAL A 135 32.74 -29.83 25.55
N LEU A 136 32.94 -30.32 26.76
CA LEU A 136 33.64 -31.56 27.10
C LEU A 136 32.68 -32.63 27.61
#